data_AF-A0A534HFA8-F1
#
_entry.id   AF-A0A534HFA8-F1
#
_cell.length_a   1.000
_cell.length_b   1.000
_cell.length_c   1.000
_cell.angle_alpha   90.00
_cell.angle_beta   90.00
_cell.angle_gamma   90.00
#
_symmetry.space_group_name_H-M   'P 1'
#
loop_
_entity.id
_entity.type
_entity.pdbx_description
1 polymer ?
#
loop_
_entity_poly.entity_id
_entity_poly.type
_entity_poly.pdbx_seq_one_letter_code
_entity_poly.pdbx_strand_id
1 'polypeptide(L)'
;MMSFFLAAQWFFLLYFLALNAVYAMLIVRALGGVARYMQSRDVAGLPHLLGGFAPPVSIVIPARNEEANILRTLHSLQQHYPEYEIVVVNDGSTDRTLEVLTTAYSLKPFPEAYRARLKTRPVRAVYQSTVDPRLRVIDKEQGGRGDAVNAGVNI
;
A
#
# COMPACT_ATOMS: atom_id res chain seq x y z
N MET A 1 53.78 5.17 -44.72
CA MET A 1 52.58 4.31 -44.90
C MET A 1 52.24 3.56 -43.62
N MET A 2 53.14 2.75 -43.05
CA MET A 2 52.91 2.00 -41.78
C MET A 2 52.50 2.87 -40.57
N SER A 3 53.12 4.03 -40.39
CA SER A 3 52.83 4.96 -39.29
C SER A 3 51.41 5.55 -39.33
N PHE A 4 50.88 5.79 -40.54
CA PHE A 4 49.53 6.29 -40.74
C PHE A 4 48.47 5.24 -40.33
N PHE A 5 48.70 3.98 -40.69
CA PHE A 5 47.81 2.88 -40.30
C PHE A 5 47.76 2.68 -38.78
N LEU A 6 48.90 2.75 -38.10
CA LEU A 6 48.96 2.68 -36.64
C LEU A 6 48.19 3.82 -35.97
N ALA A 7 48.37 5.06 -36.45
CA ALA A 7 47.65 6.22 -35.93
C ALA A 7 46.12 6.08 -36.12
N ALA A 8 45.68 5.62 -37.29
CA ALA A 8 44.27 5.38 -37.57
C ALA A 8 43.68 4.28 -36.66
N GLN A 9 44.41 3.18 -36.44
CA GLN A 9 43.97 2.10 -35.57
C GLN A 9 43.77 2.57 -34.12
N TRP A 10 44.73 3.34 -33.58
CA TRP A 10 44.60 3.92 -32.23
C TRP A 10 43.44 4.90 -32.13
N PHE A 11 43.19 5.70 -33.17
CA PHE A 11 42.05 6.59 -33.23
C PHE A 11 40.72 5.83 -33.16
N PHE A 12 40.53 4.79 -33.98
CA PHE A 12 39.32 3.97 -33.95
C PHE A 12 39.13 3.24 -32.63
N LEU A 13 40.22 2.76 -32.02
CA LEU A 13 40.17 2.10 -30.72
C LEU A 13 39.72 3.06 -29.61
N LEU A 14 40.29 4.27 -29.58
CA LEU A 14 39.90 5.30 -28.61
C LEU A 14 38.45 5.74 -28.81
N TYR A 15 38.01 5.92 -30.06
CA TYR A 15 36.62 6.23 -30.40
C TYR A 15 35.66 5.12 -29.92
N PHE A 16 35.98 3.86 -30.22
CA PHE A 16 35.19 2.71 -29.80
C PHE A 16 35.10 2.62 -28.26
N LEU A 17 36.21 2.83 -27.56
CA LEU A 17 36.25 2.78 -26.11
C LEU A 17 35.42 3.90 -25.47
N ALA A 18 35.54 5.12 -26.01
CA ALA A 18 34.76 6.28 -25.56
C ALA A 18 33.25 6.07 -25.79
N LEU A 19 32.87 5.55 -26.95
CA LEU A 19 31.47 5.26 -27.28
C LEU A 19 30.88 4.21 -26.32
N ASN A 20 31.60 3.11 -26.08
CA ASN A 20 31.15 2.07 -25.15
C ASN A 20 31.09 2.57 -23.70
N ALA A 21 32.00 3.44 -23.27
CA ALA A 21 31.97 4.07 -21.95
C ALA A 21 30.71 4.93 -21.76
N VAL A 22 30.31 5.68 -22.78
CA VAL A 22 29.05 6.46 -22.76
C VAL A 22 27.84 5.53 -22.65
N TYR A 23 27.78 4.46 -23.45
CA TYR A 23 26.68 3.48 -23.35
C TYR A 23 26.60 2.82 -21.97
N ALA A 24 27.74 2.39 -21.42
CA ALA A 24 27.81 1.81 -20.08
C ALA A 24 27.31 2.81 -19.01
N MET A 25 27.72 4.07 -19.10
CA MET A 25 27.25 5.13 -18.20
C MET A 25 25.73 5.31 -18.27
N LEU A 26 25.14 5.33 -19.47
CA LEU A 26 23.69 5.43 -19.66
C LEU A 26 22.96 4.24 -19.03
N ILE A 27 23.44 3.02 -19.25
CA ILE A 27 22.86 1.80 -18.67
C ILE A 27 22.91 1.83 -17.15
N VAL A 28 24.05 2.21 -16.54
CA VAL A 28 24.18 2.30 -15.08
C VAL A 28 23.20 3.33 -14.50
N ARG A 29 23.05 4.50 -15.14
CA ARG A 29 22.08 5.52 -14.70
C ARG A 29 20.64 5.04 -14.88
N ALA A 30 20.35 4.34 -15.97
CA ALA A 30 19.05 3.77 -16.25
C ALA A 30 18.67 2.68 -15.24
N LEU A 31 19.60 1.77 -14.90
CA LEU A 31 19.39 0.75 -13.87
C LEU A 31 19.03 1.36 -12.52
N GLY A 32 19.74 2.42 -12.10
CA GLY A 32 19.41 3.14 -10.88
C GLY A 32 18.07 3.89 -10.93
N GLY A 33 17.64 4.34 -12.11
CA GLY A 33 16.32 4.92 -12.32
C GLY A 33 15.20 3.88 -12.29
N VAL A 34 15.38 2.77 -13.00
CA VAL A 34 14.43 1.66 -13.11
C VAL A 34 14.29 0.94 -11.77
N ALA A 35 15.36 0.69 -11.04
CA ALA A 35 15.29 0.07 -9.71
C ALA A 35 14.45 0.91 -8.74
N ARG A 36 14.57 2.24 -8.80
CA ARG A 36 13.75 3.17 -8.00
C ARG A 36 12.31 3.23 -8.50
N TYR A 37 12.09 3.22 -9.81
CA TYR A 37 10.76 3.14 -10.41
C TYR A 37 10.03 1.85 -10.00
N MET A 38 10.74 0.71 -9.97
CA MET A 38 10.18 -0.56 -9.52
C MET A 38 9.86 -0.59 -8.02
N GLN A 39 10.51 0.26 -7.20
CA GLN A 39 10.15 0.43 -5.78
C GLN A 39 8.93 1.34 -5.61
N SER A 40 8.79 2.37 -6.45
CA SER A 40 7.56 3.16 -6.57
C SER A 40 6.52 2.39 -7.38
N ARG A 41 6.09 1.22 -6.88
CA ARG A 41 4.93 0.51 -7.44
C ARG A 41 3.68 1.36 -7.23
N ASP A 42 3.38 2.20 -8.22
CA ASP A 42 2.04 2.66 -8.49
C ASP A 42 1.23 1.43 -8.96
N VAL A 43 0.75 0.64 -7.99
CA VAL A 43 -0.09 -0.54 -8.21
C VAL A 43 -1.43 -0.14 -8.84
N ALA A 44 -1.72 1.15 -9.00
CA ALA A 44 -2.92 1.68 -9.61
C ALA A 44 -3.12 1.27 -11.08
N GLY A 45 -2.05 0.97 -11.83
CA GLY A 45 -2.13 0.63 -13.27
C GLY A 45 -2.23 -0.87 -13.60
N LEU A 46 -1.87 -1.76 -12.68
CA LEU A 46 -1.88 -3.21 -12.89
C LEU A 46 -3.28 -3.85 -13.08
N PRO A 47 -4.35 -3.42 -12.37
CA PRO A 47 -5.62 -4.15 -12.36
C PRO A 47 -6.30 -4.23 -13.73
N HIS A 48 -6.15 -3.18 -14.55
CA HIS A 48 -6.77 -3.12 -15.88
C HIS A 48 -6.09 -4.05 -16.89
N LEU A 49 -4.80 -4.38 -16.70
CA LEU A 49 -4.04 -5.25 -17.60
C LEU A 49 -4.19 -6.74 -17.27
N LEU A 50 -4.62 -7.07 -16.04
CA LEU A 50 -4.67 -8.45 -15.53
C LEU A 50 -6.04 -9.14 -15.63
N GLY A 51 -7.04 -8.51 -16.25
CA GLY A 51 -8.25 -9.19 -16.77
C GLY A 51 -8.85 -10.27 -15.85
N GLY A 52 -9.05 -9.97 -14.56
CA GLY A 52 -9.66 -10.90 -13.59
C GLY A 52 -8.71 -11.48 -12.53
N PHE A 53 -7.39 -11.27 -12.61
CA PHE A 53 -6.42 -11.66 -11.57
C PHE A 53 -5.96 -10.45 -10.72
N ALA A 54 -6.89 -9.60 -10.32
CA ALA A 54 -6.58 -8.53 -9.38
C ALA A 54 -6.41 -9.14 -7.98
N PRO A 55 -5.24 -9.01 -7.32
CA PRO A 55 -5.07 -9.52 -5.97
C PRO A 55 -6.03 -8.79 -5.02
N PRO A 56 -6.65 -9.48 -4.05
CA PRO A 56 -7.53 -8.83 -3.09
C PRO A 56 -6.77 -7.74 -2.32
N VAL A 57 -7.42 -6.60 -2.11
CA VAL A 57 -6.83 -5.45 -1.41
C VAL A 57 -7.55 -5.18 -0.09
N SER A 58 -6.77 -5.01 0.97
CA SER A 58 -7.29 -4.59 2.28
C SER A 58 -7.05 -3.10 2.50
N ILE A 59 -8.12 -2.33 2.71
CA ILE A 59 -8.06 -0.89 2.97
C ILE A 59 -8.16 -0.67 4.48
N VAL A 60 -7.03 -0.33 5.11
CA VAL A 60 -6.96 -0.05 6.55
C VAL A 60 -7.20 1.44 6.80
N ILE A 61 -8.23 1.75 7.59
CA ILE A 61 -8.63 3.12 7.93
C ILE A 61 -8.43 3.36 9.42
N PRO A 62 -7.35 4.03 9.84
CA PRO A 62 -7.21 4.45 11.22
C PRO A 62 -8.21 5.57 11.52
N ALA A 63 -9.06 5.37 12.53
CA ALA A 63 -10.09 6.32 12.94
C ALA A 63 -9.93 6.67 14.41
N ARG A 64 -9.92 7.96 14.71
CA ARG A 64 -9.98 8.46 16.09
C ARG A 64 -10.75 9.77 16.13
N ASN A 65 -11.80 9.79 16.92
CA ASN A 65 -12.68 10.95 17.07
C ASN A 65 -13.23 11.46 15.72
N GLU A 66 -13.73 10.53 14.90
CA GLU A 66 -14.22 10.76 13.54
C GLU A 66 -15.75 10.57 13.44
N GLU A 67 -16.53 10.75 14.51
CA GLU A 67 -17.98 10.52 14.51
C GLU A 67 -18.72 11.27 13.39
N ALA A 68 -18.25 12.46 13.03
CA ALA A 68 -18.83 13.31 11.99
C ALA A 68 -18.42 12.93 10.55
N ASN A 69 -17.28 12.26 10.37
CA ASN A 69 -16.70 12.03 9.04
C ASN A 69 -16.66 10.57 8.64
N ILE A 70 -16.61 9.62 9.58
CA ILE A 70 -16.29 8.21 9.30
C ILE A 70 -17.27 7.59 8.31
N LEU A 71 -18.57 7.87 8.43
CA LEU A 71 -19.58 7.37 7.49
C LEU A 71 -19.39 7.94 6.09
N ARG A 72 -19.08 9.24 5.98
CA ARG A 72 -18.80 9.89 4.69
C ARG A 72 -17.57 9.29 4.03
N THR A 73 -16.51 9.04 4.81
CA THR A 73 -15.30 8.38 4.33
C THR A 73 -15.63 6.99 3.78
N LEU A 74 -16.39 6.18 4.53
CA LEU A 74 -16.83 4.85 4.07
C LEU A 74 -17.71 4.91 2.82
N HIS A 75 -18.63 5.87 2.72
CA HIS A 75 -19.47 6.04 1.52
C HIS A 75 -18.66 6.48 0.29
N SER A 76 -17.59 7.27 0.48
CA SER A 76 -16.71 7.71 -0.61
C SER A 76 -15.79 6.61 -1.15
N LEU A 77 -15.67 5.48 -0.44
CA LEU A 77 -14.90 4.31 -0.87
C LEU A 77 -15.69 3.50 -1.92
N GLN A 78 -16.06 4.14 -3.03
CA GLN A 78 -16.51 3.50 -4.25
C GLN A 78 -15.30 3.16 -5.12
N GLN A 79 -14.66 2.03 -4.82
CA GLN A 79 -13.52 1.55 -5.59
C GLN A 79 -14.01 0.69 -6.76
N HIS A 80 -13.55 0.98 -7.97
CA HIS A 80 -13.70 0.11 -9.14
C HIS A 80 -12.67 -1.03 -9.08
N TYR A 81 -12.51 -1.65 -7.90
CA TYR A 81 -11.59 -2.75 -7.68
C TYR A 81 -12.38 -4.05 -7.49
N PRO A 82 -12.05 -5.16 -8.17
CA PRO A 82 -12.87 -6.37 -8.17
C PRO A 82 -13.10 -6.96 -6.78
N GLU A 83 -12.03 -7.10 -5.98
CA GLU A 83 -12.08 -7.69 -4.64
C GLU A 83 -11.32 -6.82 -3.64
N TYR A 84 -12.04 -6.31 -2.64
CA TYR A 84 -11.43 -5.54 -1.56
C TYR A 84 -12.21 -5.67 -0.25
N GLU A 85 -11.51 -5.50 0.86
CA GLU A 85 -12.06 -5.39 2.21
C GLU A 85 -11.70 -4.04 2.84
N ILE A 86 -12.50 -3.62 3.82
CA ILE A 86 -12.31 -2.39 4.58
C ILE A 86 -12.14 -2.76 6.05
N VAL A 87 -11.02 -2.35 6.64
CA VAL A 87 -10.72 -2.55 8.06
C VAL A 87 -10.62 -1.19 8.73
N VAL A 88 -11.67 -0.78 9.43
CA VAL A 88 -11.66 0.45 10.23
C VAL A 88 -11.07 0.13 11.59
N VAL A 89 -10.07 0.89 12.02
CA VAL A 89 -9.43 0.72 13.33
C VAL A 89 -9.76 1.90 14.22
N ASN A 90 -10.66 1.70 15.18
CA ASN A 90 -11.00 2.66 16.21
C ASN A 90 -9.86 2.73 17.25
N ASP A 91 -9.03 3.78 17.16
CA ASP A 91 -7.82 3.95 17.97
C ASP A 91 -8.10 4.66 19.30
N GLY A 92 -8.95 4.06 20.13
CA GLY A 92 -9.33 4.60 21.43
C GLY A 92 -10.07 5.93 21.34
N SER A 93 -11.06 6.03 20.45
CA SER A 93 -11.93 7.21 20.36
C SER A 93 -12.65 7.48 21.68
N THR A 94 -12.80 8.77 22.00
CA THR A 94 -13.51 9.27 23.17
C THR A 94 -14.89 9.85 22.81
N ASP A 95 -15.20 9.92 21.53
CA ASP A 95 -16.49 10.34 20.98
C ASP A 95 -17.34 9.11 20.60
N ARG A 96 -18.40 9.31 19.80
CA ARG A 96 -19.30 8.24 19.37
C ARG A 96 -18.87 7.56 18.07
N THR A 97 -17.61 7.63 17.67
CA THR A 97 -17.13 7.02 16.41
C THR A 97 -17.55 5.54 16.29
N LEU A 98 -17.32 4.75 17.34
CA LEU A 98 -17.66 3.33 17.35
C LEU A 98 -19.18 3.10 17.36
N GLU A 99 -19.94 3.93 18.09
CA GLU A 99 -21.40 3.84 18.16
C GLU A 99 -22.05 4.15 16.82
N VAL A 100 -21.57 5.20 16.13
CA VAL A 100 -22.03 5.58 14.78
C VAL A 100 -21.77 4.45 13.79
N LEU A 101 -20.58 3.83 13.83
CA LEU A 101 -20.26 2.66 13.00
C LEU A 101 -21.15 1.46 13.36
N THR A 102 -21.35 1.19 14.65
CA THR A 102 -22.20 0.09 15.14
C THR A 102 -23.63 0.23 14.63
N THR A 103 -24.18 1.44 14.74
CA THR A 103 -25.55 1.76 14.32
C THR A 103 -25.72 1.67 12.81
N ALA A 104 -24.79 2.27 12.04
CA ALA A 104 -24.90 2.31 10.59
C ALA A 104 -24.68 0.92 9.93
N TYR A 105 -23.78 0.12 10.49
CA TYR A 105 -23.33 -1.13 9.86
C TYR A 105 -23.71 -2.40 10.62
N SER A 106 -24.51 -2.29 11.69
CA SER A 106 -24.96 -3.41 12.53
C SER A 106 -23.81 -4.33 12.93
N LEU A 107 -22.80 -3.75 13.57
CA LEU A 107 -21.58 -4.47 13.93
C LEU A 107 -21.86 -5.57 14.97
N LYS A 108 -21.37 -6.78 14.69
CA LYS A 108 -21.43 -7.92 15.61
C LYS A 108 -20.03 -8.37 16.02
N PRO A 109 -19.79 -8.73 17.29
CA PRO A 109 -18.51 -9.28 17.72
C PRO A 109 -18.14 -10.51 16.87
N PHE A 110 -16.92 -10.53 16.36
CA PHE A 110 -16.39 -11.61 15.55
C PHE A 110 -15.11 -12.14 16.19
N PRO A 111 -15.08 -13.41 16.65
CA PRO A 111 -13.90 -14.00 17.28
C PRO A 111 -12.88 -14.36 16.20
N GLU A 112 -12.20 -13.35 15.67
CA GLU A 112 -11.15 -13.53 14.69
C GLU A 112 -9.83 -13.94 15.36
N ALA A 113 -9.08 -14.82 14.70
CA ALA A 113 -7.75 -15.22 15.14
C ALA A 113 -6.76 -14.07 14.92
N TYR A 114 -6.77 -13.09 15.82
CA TYR A 114 -5.86 -11.94 15.78
C TYR A 114 -4.40 -12.40 15.96
N ARG A 115 -3.64 -12.41 14.86
CA ARG A 115 -2.22 -12.79 14.87
C ARG A 115 -1.40 -11.52 15.02
N ALA A 116 -1.09 -11.15 16.26
CA ALA A 116 -0.30 -9.97 16.62
C ALA A 116 1.17 -10.05 16.16
N ARG A 117 1.42 -10.08 14.85
CA ARG A 117 2.75 -10.11 14.23
C ARG A 117 3.46 -8.77 14.39
N LEU A 118 2.69 -7.69 14.24
CA LEU A 118 3.14 -6.33 14.48
C LEU A 118 2.78 -5.91 15.89
N LYS A 119 3.70 -5.20 16.54
CA LYS A 119 3.48 -4.64 17.87
C LYS A 119 2.40 -3.55 17.79
N THR A 120 1.37 -3.71 18.62
CA THR A 120 0.26 -2.77 18.76
C THR A 120 -0.14 -2.65 20.23
N ARG A 121 -0.88 -1.60 20.55
CA ARG A 121 -1.65 -1.55 21.79
C ARG A 121 -2.73 -2.65 21.81
N PRO A 122 -3.22 -3.03 23.00
CA PRO A 122 -4.24 -4.06 23.15
C PRO A 122 -5.47 -3.79 22.27
N VAL A 123 -5.87 -4.80 21.50
CA VAL A 123 -7.16 -4.84 20.80
C VAL A 123 -8.22 -5.30 21.79
N ARG A 124 -9.29 -4.53 21.93
CA ARG A 124 -10.41 -4.79 22.83
C ARG A 124 -11.42 -5.75 22.21
N ALA A 125 -11.78 -5.51 20.94
CA ALA A 125 -12.73 -6.33 20.21
C ALA A 125 -12.55 -6.16 18.70
N VAL A 126 -12.96 -7.19 17.96
CA VAL A 126 -13.12 -7.15 16.50
C VAL A 126 -14.59 -7.36 16.20
N TYR A 127 -15.10 -6.57 15.26
CA TYR A 127 -16.48 -6.62 14.81
C TYR A 127 -16.55 -6.82 13.31
N GLN A 128 -17.56 -7.56 12.89
CA GLN A 128 -17.93 -7.75 11.49
C GLN A 128 -19.26 -7.05 11.24
N SER A 129 -19.36 -6.29 10.15
CA SER A 129 -20.64 -5.71 9.72
C SER A 129 -21.54 -6.79 9.13
N THR A 130 -22.84 -6.73 9.47
CA THR A 130 -23.88 -7.52 8.80
C THR A 130 -24.54 -6.80 7.62
N VAL A 131 -24.24 -5.50 7.44
CA VAL A 131 -24.78 -4.67 6.35
C VAL A 131 -23.85 -4.72 5.12
N ASP A 132 -22.54 -4.52 5.32
CA ASP A 132 -21.51 -4.71 4.29
C ASP A 132 -20.51 -5.78 4.75
N PRO A 133 -20.55 -7.01 4.20
CA PRO A 133 -19.63 -8.09 4.58
C PRO A 133 -18.15 -7.75 4.38
N ARG A 134 -17.82 -6.74 3.58
CA ARG A 134 -16.44 -6.28 3.36
C ARG A 134 -15.93 -5.41 4.49
N LEU A 135 -16.78 -4.93 5.38
CA LEU A 135 -16.41 -4.02 6.47
C LEU A 135 -16.17 -4.77 7.79
N ARG A 136 -14.95 -4.62 8.30
CA ARG A 136 -14.55 -4.99 9.66
C ARG A 136 -14.17 -3.76 10.47
N VAL A 137 -14.40 -3.85 11.78
CA VAL A 137 -14.04 -2.79 12.72
C VAL A 137 -13.25 -3.37 13.86
N ILE A 138 -12.07 -2.82 14.12
CA ILE A 138 -11.22 -3.16 15.26
C ILE A 138 -11.36 -2.05 16.29
N ASP A 139 -11.76 -2.39 17.52
CA ASP A 139 -11.66 -1.49 18.67
C ASP A 139 -10.40 -1.80 19.47
N LYS A 140 -9.58 -0.79 19.75
CA LYS A 140 -8.32 -0.93 20.47
C LYS A 140 -8.04 0.25 21.39
N GLU A 141 -7.09 0.07 22.29
CA GLU A 141 -6.57 1.18 23.10
C GLU A 141 -5.80 2.17 22.23
N GLN A 142 -5.80 3.45 22.62
CA GLN A 142 -5.13 4.53 21.90
C GLN A 142 -3.61 4.27 21.76
N GLY A 143 -3.14 4.19 20.50
CA GLY A 143 -1.72 3.99 20.16
C GLY A 143 -1.18 4.95 19.10
N GLY A 144 -2.02 5.76 18.46
CA GLY A 144 -1.67 6.63 17.35
C GLY A 144 -1.83 5.95 15.99
N ARG A 145 -1.70 6.73 14.90
CA ARG A 145 -1.96 6.27 13.53
C ARG A 145 -1.16 5.03 13.12
N GLY A 146 0.14 5.00 13.42
CA GLY A 146 0.99 3.86 13.07
C GLY A 146 0.61 2.58 13.81
N ASP A 147 0.25 2.69 15.08
CA ASP A 147 -0.21 1.58 15.90
C ASP A 147 -1.58 1.06 15.41
N ALA A 148 -2.48 1.97 15.02
CA ALA A 148 -3.77 1.61 14.42
C ALA A 148 -3.61 0.90 13.07
N VAL A 149 -2.72 1.38 12.19
CA VAL A 149 -2.42 0.72 10.91
C VAL A 149 -1.84 -0.67 11.14
N ASN A 150 -0.88 -0.82 12.06
CA ASN A 150 -0.34 -2.11 12.44
C ASN A 150 -1.42 -3.06 12.96
N ALA A 151 -2.39 -2.54 13.71
CA ALA A 151 -3.50 -3.35 14.21
C ALA A 151 -4.40 -3.86 13.09
N GLY A 152 -4.66 -3.03 12.07
CA GLY A 152 -5.39 -3.46 10.88
C GLY A 152 -4.67 -4.53 10.07
N VAL A 153 -3.33 -4.49 10.04
CA VAL A 153 -2.49 -5.47 9.31
C VAL A 153 -2.37 -6.82 10.04
N ASN A 154 -2.67 -6.88 11.34
CA ASN A 154 -2.61 -8.11 12.14
C ASN A 154 -3.86 -9.00 11.98
N ILE A 155 -4.88 -8.54 11.25
CA ILE A 155 -6.07 -9.31 10.87
C ILE A 155 -5.81 -10.05 9.56
#